data_AF-A0A075FID2-F1
#
_entry.id   AF-A0A075FID2-F1
#
_cell.length_a   1.000
_cell.length_b   1.000
_cell.length_c   1.000
_cell.angle_alpha   90.00
_cell.angle_beta   90.00
_cell.angle_gamma   90.00
#
_symmetry.space_group_name_H-M   'P 1'
#
loop_
_entity.id
_entity.type
_entity.pdbx_description
1 polymer ?
#
loop_
_entity_poly.entity_id
_entity_poly.type
_entity_poly.pdbx_seq_one_letter_code
_entity_poly.pdbx_strand_id
1 'polypeptide(L)'
;MTQSLRLVTITGHEETLRDAALPPRLMQPSEVWGERWNANPNPLARRWMETVVDKQSMVVLAADRYTMAGLTELLEDVSPHVAALKTHVDLVEDWSAESWSEFCEKAKDADMLIFEDRKHGDIGKIARDQMGGVYDSRSWADLMTAHLISGPSVLDGME
;
A
#
# COMPACT_ATOMS: atom_id res chain seq x y z
N MET A 1 0.82 -4.56 -49.03
CA MET A 1 1.65 -3.43 -48.54
C MET A 1 2.04 -3.76 -47.11
N THR A 2 3.30 -4.15 -46.87
CA THR A 2 4.39 -3.25 -46.36
C THR A 2 4.20 -3.08 -44.83
N GLN A 3 5.10 -3.39 -43.92
CA GLN A 3 6.50 -3.84 -43.91
C GLN A 3 6.79 -4.36 -42.49
N SER A 4 7.67 -5.35 -42.37
CA SER A 4 8.38 -5.64 -41.11
C SER A 4 9.44 -4.56 -40.88
N LEU A 5 9.56 -4.04 -39.67
CA LEU A 5 10.73 -3.27 -39.22
C LEU A 5 11.25 -3.89 -37.92
N ARG A 6 12.44 -4.51 -38.02
CA ARG A 6 13.31 -4.81 -36.89
C ARG A 6 14.20 -3.60 -36.66
N LEU A 7 14.35 -3.19 -35.40
CA LEU A 7 15.44 -2.31 -35.00
C LEU A 7 16.54 -3.17 -34.38
N VAL A 8 17.73 -3.09 -34.96
CA VAL A 8 18.99 -3.59 -34.41
C VAL A 8 19.75 -2.38 -33.91
N THR A 9 20.29 -2.43 -32.70
CA THR A 9 21.39 -1.56 -32.28
C THR A 9 22.55 -2.41 -31.77
N ILE A 10 23.73 -2.02 -32.26
CA ILE A 10 25.03 -2.65 -32.11
C ILE A 10 25.65 -2.19 -30.77
N THR A 11 26.36 -3.11 -30.12
CA THR A 11 27.19 -2.97 -28.91
C THR A 11 27.66 -1.55 -28.55
N GLY A 12 27.32 -1.13 -27.34
CA GLY A 12 27.95 -0.04 -26.60
C GLY A 12 27.33 -0.01 -25.20
N HIS A 13 28.13 -0.18 -24.15
CA HIS A 13 27.67 -0.18 -22.77
C HIS A 13 26.79 1.04 -22.44
N GLU A 14 25.57 0.78 -21.99
CA GLU A 14 24.80 1.67 -21.12
C GLU A 14 24.02 0.79 -20.14
N GLU A 15 24.50 0.79 -18.90
CA GLU A 15 23.83 0.15 -17.77
C GLU A 15 22.55 0.94 -17.48
N THR A 16 21.41 0.43 -17.94
CA THR A 16 20.10 0.96 -17.56
C THR A 16 19.72 0.33 -16.22
N LEU A 17 20.15 0.98 -15.13
CA LEU A 17 19.56 0.80 -13.82
C LEU A 17 18.12 1.31 -13.87
N ARG A 18 17.14 0.40 -13.89
CA ARG A 18 15.77 0.48 -13.36
C ARG A 18 14.83 -0.41 -14.17
N ASP A 19 14.81 -1.67 -13.77
CA ASP A 19 13.59 -2.45 -13.59
C ASP A 19 14.07 -3.74 -12.93
N ALA A 20 14.12 -3.74 -11.59
CA ALA A 20 14.09 -5.00 -10.86
C ALA A 20 12.68 -5.57 -11.07
N ALA A 21 12.42 -6.12 -12.27
CA ALA A 21 11.21 -6.86 -12.55
C ALA A 21 11.10 -7.92 -11.45
N LEU A 22 10.03 -7.85 -10.67
CA LEU A 22 9.72 -8.86 -9.67
C LEU A 22 9.87 -10.24 -10.33
N PRO A 23 10.49 -11.21 -9.65
CA PRO A 23 10.66 -12.54 -10.22
C PRO A 23 9.29 -13.06 -10.69
N PRO A 24 9.23 -13.77 -11.84
CA PRO A 24 7.96 -14.23 -12.39
C PRO A 24 7.19 -15.03 -11.34
N ARG A 25 5.90 -14.70 -11.15
CA ARG A 25 5.01 -15.39 -10.22
C ARG A 25 5.11 -16.90 -10.42
N LEU A 26 5.62 -17.60 -9.40
CA LEU A 26 5.80 -19.06 -9.44
C LEU A 26 4.47 -19.80 -9.30
N MET A 27 3.46 -19.18 -8.68
CA MET A 27 2.13 -19.73 -8.42
C MET A 27 1.08 -18.63 -8.49
N GLN A 28 -0.15 -18.99 -8.86
CA GLN A 28 -1.29 -18.09 -8.84
C GLN A 28 -1.80 -17.86 -7.40
N PRO A 29 -2.36 -16.69 -7.06
CA PRO A 29 -2.93 -16.45 -5.74
C PRO A 29 -3.98 -17.48 -5.31
N SER A 30 -4.80 -17.97 -6.23
CA SER A 30 -5.78 -19.03 -5.96
C SER A 30 -5.14 -20.36 -5.54
N GLU A 31 -3.96 -20.69 -6.05
CA GLU A 31 -3.22 -21.90 -5.70
C GLU A 31 -2.57 -21.77 -4.32
N VAL A 32 -2.02 -20.58 -4.02
CA VAL A 32 -1.36 -20.30 -2.73
C VAL A 32 -2.37 -20.21 -1.59
N TRP A 33 -3.49 -19.52 -1.80
CA TRP A 33 -4.47 -19.22 -0.77
C TRP A 33 -5.66 -20.19 -0.72
N GLY A 34 -5.92 -20.94 -1.80
CA GLY A 34 -6.97 -21.96 -1.87
C GLY A 34 -8.36 -21.43 -1.52
N GLU A 35 -9.02 -22.07 -0.56
CA GLU A 35 -10.34 -21.67 -0.07
C GLU A 35 -10.39 -20.21 0.40
N ARG A 36 -9.32 -19.67 0.98
CA ARG A 36 -9.27 -18.26 1.41
C ARG A 36 -9.40 -17.30 0.24
N TRP A 37 -8.90 -17.66 -0.93
CA TRP A 37 -9.09 -16.88 -2.15
C TRP A 37 -10.51 -17.03 -2.69
N ASN A 38 -10.95 -18.28 -2.84
CA ASN A 38 -12.24 -18.60 -3.46
C ASN A 38 -13.43 -18.03 -2.68
N ALA A 39 -13.39 -18.10 -1.35
CA ALA A 39 -14.46 -17.65 -0.48
C ALA A 39 -14.41 -16.15 -0.12
N ASN A 40 -13.37 -15.41 -0.54
CA ASN A 40 -13.20 -14.02 -0.15
C ASN A 40 -13.76 -13.06 -1.22
N PRO A 41 -14.87 -12.34 -0.94
CA PRO A 41 -15.46 -11.38 -1.86
C PRO A 41 -14.82 -9.99 -1.77
N ASN A 42 -14.00 -9.72 -0.75
CA ASN A 42 -13.46 -8.39 -0.49
C ASN A 42 -12.30 -8.08 -1.46
N PRO A 43 -12.43 -7.06 -2.34
CA PRO A 43 -11.42 -6.75 -3.35
C PRO A 43 -10.10 -6.26 -2.75
N LEU A 44 -10.14 -5.52 -1.64
CA LEU A 44 -8.93 -5.08 -0.93
C LEU A 44 -8.17 -6.27 -0.35
N ALA A 45 -8.88 -7.22 0.26
CA ALA A 45 -8.24 -8.43 0.77
C ALA A 45 -7.64 -9.28 -0.37
N ARG A 46 -8.27 -9.31 -1.55
CA ARG A 46 -7.70 -9.94 -2.75
C ARG A 46 -6.43 -9.24 -3.23
N ARG A 47 -6.44 -7.91 -3.28
CA ARG A 47 -5.24 -7.11 -3.61
C ARG A 47 -4.09 -7.44 -2.67
N TRP A 48 -4.33 -7.47 -1.36
CA TRP A 48 -3.28 -7.87 -0.39
C TRP A 48 -2.78 -9.31 -0.64
N MET A 49 -3.69 -10.25 -0.88
CA MET A 49 -3.32 -11.64 -1.19
C MET A 49 -2.48 -11.76 -2.47
N GLU A 50 -2.74 -10.94 -3.49
CA GLU A 50 -1.95 -10.84 -4.71
C GLU A 50 -0.55 -10.27 -4.42
N THR A 51 -0.47 -9.13 -3.74
CA THR A 51 0.80 -8.50 -3.32
C THR A 51 1.69 -9.47 -2.55
N VAL A 52 1.11 -10.24 -1.61
CA VAL A 52 1.86 -11.23 -0.83
C VAL A 52 2.49 -12.30 -1.71
N VAL A 53 1.77 -12.76 -2.74
CA VAL A 53 2.25 -13.81 -3.65
C VAL A 53 3.34 -13.27 -4.54
N ASP A 54 3.20 -12.04 -5.02
CA ASP A 54 4.14 -11.38 -5.93
C ASP A 54 5.46 -11.06 -5.24
N LYS A 55 5.38 -10.55 -4.01
CA LYS A 55 6.54 -10.19 -3.19
C LYS A 55 7.08 -11.35 -2.36
N GLN A 56 6.39 -12.48 -2.37
CA GLN A 56 6.63 -13.61 -1.45
C GLN A 56 6.75 -13.16 0.02
N SER A 57 5.91 -12.22 0.44
CA SER A 57 6.01 -11.59 1.76
C SER A 57 4.65 -11.26 2.35
N MET A 58 4.42 -11.70 3.59
CA MET A 58 3.26 -11.29 4.41
C MET A 58 3.62 -10.17 5.40
N VAL A 59 4.79 -9.55 5.24
CA VAL A 59 5.28 -8.55 6.19
C VAL A 59 4.48 -7.26 6.04
N VAL A 60 3.99 -6.75 7.17
CA VAL A 60 3.50 -5.39 7.35
C VAL A 60 4.47 -4.68 8.26
N LEU A 61 5.13 -3.64 7.76
CA LEU A 61 6.16 -2.92 8.51
C LEU A 61 5.58 -1.69 9.20
N ALA A 62 5.84 -1.53 10.50
CA ALA A 62 5.56 -0.28 11.20
C ALA A 62 6.57 0.80 10.77
N ALA A 63 6.09 1.78 10.02
CA ALA A 63 6.87 2.88 9.47
C ALA A 63 6.83 4.10 10.42
N ASP A 64 7.27 3.90 11.66
CA ASP A 64 7.25 4.95 12.69
C ASP A 64 8.40 5.94 12.47
N ARG A 65 8.23 6.84 11.49
CA ARG A 65 9.14 7.92 11.12
C ARG A 65 8.42 9.26 11.26
N TYR A 66 9.16 10.28 11.69
CA TYR A 66 8.62 11.60 12.02
C TYR A 66 8.75 12.60 10.86
N THR A 67 9.41 12.23 9.76
CA THR A 67 9.61 13.11 8.60
C THR A 67 9.25 12.43 7.30
N MET A 68 8.79 13.20 6.32
CA MET A 68 8.48 12.72 4.97
C MET A 68 9.70 12.09 4.28
N ALA A 69 10.88 12.67 4.50
CA ALA A 69 12.14 12.12 3.98
C ALA A 69 12.42 10.73 4.56
N GLY A 70 12.31 10.56 5.88
CA GLY A 70 12.55 9.28 6.54
C GLY A 70 11.51 8.20 6.18
N LEU A 71 10.26 8.59 5.93
CA LEU A 71 9.23 7.69 5.42
C LEU A 71 9.53 7.22 4.00
N THR A 72 9.92 8.16 3.13
CA THR A 72 10.20 7.86 1.72
C THR A 72 11.44 6.99 1.57
N GLU A 73 12.50 7.27 2.31
CA GLU A 73 13.71 6.43 2.37
C GLU A 73 13.37 5.01 2.83
N LEU A 74 12.59 4.87 3.91
CA LEU A 74 12.18 3.56 4.41
C LEU A 74 11.35 2.79 3.36
N LEU A 75 10.42 3.46 2.69
CA LEU A 75 9.60 2.85 1.64
C LEU A 75 10.48 2.30 0.52
N GLU A 76 11.42 3.11 0.02
CA GLU A 76 12.31 2.72 -1.08
C GLU A 76 13.16 1.49 -0.69
N ASP A 77 13.72 1.47 0.52
CA ASP A 77 14.54 0.37 1.04
C ASP A 77 13.76 -0.95 1.18
N VAL A 78 12.51 -0.89 1.63
CA VAL A 78 11.75 -2.10 2.01
C VAL A 78 10.75 -2.55 0.96
N SER A 79 10.49 -1.71 -0.05
CA SER A 79 9.45 -1.95 -1.04
C SER A 79 9.49 -3.32 -1.73
N PRO A 80 10.65 -3.95 -2.04
CA PRO A 80 10.67 -5.27 -2.66
C PRO A 80 10.26 -6.41 -1.72
N HIS A 81 10.18 -6.16 -0.41
CA HIS A 81 10.11 -7.20 0.63
C HIS A 81 8.91 -7.07 1.56
N VAL A 82 8.09 -6.02 1.43
CA VAL A 82 7.01 -5.71 2.35
C VAL A 82 5.69 -5.52 1.57
N ALA A 83 4.62 -6.10 2.09
CA ALA A 83 3.29 -6.03 1.47
C ALA A 83 2.54 -4.75 1.86
N ALA A 84 2.77 -4.22 3.06
CA ALA A 84 2.14 -2.98 3.50
C ALA A 84 3.02 -2.19 4.47
N LEU A 85 2.89 -0.87 4.43
CA LEU A 85 3.42 0.03 5.46
C LEU A 85 2.31 0.42 6.41
N LYS A 86 2.54 0.23 7.71
CA LYS A 86 1.69 0.74 8.77
C LYS A 86 2.18 2.12 9.18
N THR A 87 1.36 3.14 8.98
CA THR A 87 1.69 4.55 9.25
C THR A 87 1.01 5.08 10.50
N HIS A 88 1.55 6.20 10.98
CA HIS A 88 0.92 7.11 11.92
C HIS A 88 1.12 8.52 11.36
N VAL A 89 0.21 8.97 10.48
CA VAL A 89 0.33 10.28 9.82
C VAL A 89 0.42 11.43 10.83
N ASP A 90 -0.19 11.26 12.00
CA ASP A 90 -0.20 12.22 13.10
C ASP A 90 1.14 12.37 13.83
N LEU A 91 2.14 11.54 13.54
CA LEU A 91 3.50 11.69 14.03
C LEU A 91 4.42 12.47 13.06
N VAL A 92 3.97 12.78 11.85
CA VAL A 92 4.82 13.39 10.82
C VAL A 92 4.85 14.91 10.97
N GLU A 93 6.01 15.45 11.35
CA GLU A 93 6.17 16.86 11.73
C GLU A 93 6.13 17.81 10.52
N ASP A 94 6.65 17.37 9.38
CA ASP A 94 6.72 18.13 8.12
C ASP A 94 5.64 17.71 7.11
N TRP A 95 4.52 17.18 7.62
CA TRP A 95 3.40 16.74 6.80
C TRP A 95 2.83 17.86 5.93
N SER A 96 2.53 17.55 4.67
CA SER A 96 1.63 18.30 3.82
C SER A 96 0.79 17.34 2.99
N ALA A 97 -0.39 17.78 2.53
CA ALA A 97 -1.25 16.95 1.68
C ALA A 97 -0.55 16.55 0.37
N GLU A 98 0.29 17.44 -0.18
CA GLU A 98 1.06 17.20 -1.41
C GLU A 98 2.12 16.12 -1.21
N SER A 99 3.00 16.30 -0.20
CA SER A 99 4.07 15.32 0.06
C SER A 99 3.52 13.96 0.49
N TRP A 100 2.42 13.94 1.25
CA TRP A 100 1.75 12.70 1.61
C TRP A 100 1.15 11.99 0.40
N SER A 101 0.53 12.73 -0.52
CA SER A 101 0.01 12.16 -1.77
C SER A 101 1.12 11.55 -2.62
N GLU A 102 2.28 12.21 -2.73
CA GLU A 102 3.45 11.67 -3.43
C GLU A 102 3.97 10.39 -2.78
N PHE A 103 4.04 10.34 -1.45
CA PHE A 103 4.38 9.14 -0.70
C PHE A 103 3.39 7.99 -0.98
N CYS A 104 2.09 8.30 -1.00
CA CYS A 104 1.05 7.30 -1.28
C CYS A 104 1.14 6.74 -2.71
N GLU A 105 1.39 7.59 -3.71
CA GLU A 105 1.59 7.13 -5.08
C GLU A 105 2.87 6.29 -5.21
N LYS A 106 3.98 6.66 -4.55
CA LYS A 106 5.19 5.82 -4.49
C LYS A 106 4.91 4.43 -3.90
N ALA A 107 4.13 4.35 -2.82
CA ALA A 107 3.77 3.06 -2.22
C ALA A 107 2.96 2.20 -3.19
N LYS A 108 1.98 2.83 -3.87
CA LYS A 108 1.13 2.17 -4.86
C LYS A 108 1.91 1.70 -6.09
N ASP A 109 2.82 2.52 -6.61
CA ASP A 109 3.73 2.14 -7.71
C ASP A 109 4.63 0.96 -7.33
N ALA A 110 4.99 0.86 -6.06
CA ALA A 110 5.76 -0.24 -5.51
C ALA A 110 4.92 -1.46 -5.10
N ASP A 111 3.62 -1.50 -5.43
CA ASP A 111 2.66 -2.53 -4.98
C ASP A 111 2.68 -2.74 -3.45
N MET A 112 2.62 -1.66 -2.69
CA MET A 112 2.47 -1.68 -1.24
C MET A 112 1.11 -1.09 -0.84
N LEU A 113 0.47 -1.71 0.13
CA LEU A 113 -0.70 -1.13 0.78
C LEU A 113 -0.26 -0.15 1.88
N ILE A 114 -1.07 0.87 2.12
CA ILE A 114 -0.92 1.80 3.24
C ILE A 114 -1.97 1.47 4.31
N PHE A 115 -1.49 1.22 5.52
CA PHE A 115 -2.29 0.89 6.69
C PHE A 115 -2.15 1.96 7.76
N GLU A 116 -3.12 2.87 7.84
CA GLU A 116 -3.10 3.93 8.83
C GLU A 116 -3.58 3.41 10.20
N ASP A 117 -2.68 3.40 11.17
CA ASP A 117 -2.92 2.83 12.49
C ASP A 117 -3.55 3.86 13.46
N ARG A 118 -4.63 4.50 13.02
CA ARG A 118 -5.27 5.62 13.70
C ARG A 118 -6.05 5.24 14.97
N LYS A 119 -6.41 3.97 15.12
CA LYS A 119 -7.15 3.40 16.26
C LYS A 119 -8.43 4.18 16.58
N HIS A 120 -9.30 4.37 15.59
CA HIS A 120 -10.58 5.06 15.78
C HIS A 120 -11.37 4.44 16.92
N GLY A 121 -11.86 5.24 17.86
CA GLY A 121 -12.50 4.74 19.08
C GLY A 121 -13.78 5.48 19.46
N ASP A 122 -14.40 6.18 18.51
CA ASP A 122 -15.58 7.03 18.73
C ASP A 122 -16.83 6.45 18.03
N ILE A 123 -17.98 7.07 18.23
CA ILE A 123 -19.24 6.69 17.59
C ILE A 123 -19.24 7.03 16.09
N GLY A 124 -20.03 6.32 15.28
CA GLY A 124 -19.91 6.32 13.82
C GLY A 124 -19.77 7.68 13.12
N LYS A 125 -20.63 8.65 13.45
CA LYS A 125 -20.51 10.01 12.86
C LYS A 125 -19.15 10.64 13.15
N ILE A 126 -18.66 10.51 14.38
CA ILE A 126 -17.41 11.13 14.80
C ILE A 126 -16.23 10.39 14.19
N ALA A 127 -16.25 9.06 14.13
CA ALA A 127 -15.23 8.26 13.44
C ALA A 127 -15.11 8.68 11.96
N ARG A 128 -16.24 8.81 11.25
CA ARG A 128 -16.26 9.27 9.85
C ARG A 128 -15.67 10.66 9.67
N ASP A 129 -16.07 11.61 10.53
CA ASP A 129 -15.61 12.99 10.45
C ASP A 129 -14.10 13.09 10.77
N GLN A 130 -13.58 12.24 11.67
CA GLN A 130 -12.14 12.12 11.94
C GLN A 130 -11.35 11.60 10.74
N MET A 131 -11.89 10.62 10.00
CA MET A 131 -11.26 10.12 8.77
C MET A 131 -11.21 11.18 7.67
N GLY A 132 -12.10 12.16 7.69
CA GLY A 132 -12.15 13.27 6.73
C GLY A 132 -11.51 14.57 7.23
N GLY A 133 -10.81 14.53 8.37
CA GLY A 133 -10.20 15.71 8.99
C GLY A 133 -8.99 16.24 8.22
N VAL A 134 -8.07 16.90 8.94
CA VAL A 134 -6.85 17.52 8.36
C VAL A 134 -6.09 16.57 7.43
N TYR A 135 -5.99 15.29 7.81
CA TYR A 135 -5.26 14.27 7.06
C TYR A 135 -6.08 13.56 5.98
N ASP A 136 -7.41 13.70 5.99
CA ASP A 136 -8.37 12.99 5.11
C ASP A 136 -7.98 11.52 4.84
N SER A 137 -7.71 10.73 5.89
CA SER A 137 -7.16 9.37 5.81
C SER A 137 -7.96 8.41 4.94
N ARG A 138 -9.28 8.62 4.82
CA ARG A 138 -10.14 7.85 3.91
C ARG A 138 -9.83 8.03 2.42
N SER A 139 -9.08 9.07 2.04
CA SER A 139 -8.74 9.34 0.65
C SER A 139 -7.51 8.55 0.16
N TRP A 140 -6.70 8.01 1.08
CA TRP A 140 -5.41 7.39 0.75
C TRP A 140 -5.11 6.09 1.48
N ALA A 141 -5.64 5.86 2.68
CA ALA A 141 -5.36 4.64 3.42
C ALA A 141 -6.14 3.45 2.85
N ASP A 142 -5.44 2.38 2.51
CA ASP A 142 -6.07 1.12 2.11
C ASP A 142 -6.71 0.43 3.32
N LEU A 143 -6.06 0.51 4.49
CA LEU A 143 -6.50 -0.10 5.75
C LEU A 143 -6.49 0.94 6.86
N MET A 144 -7.42 0.83 7.81
CA MET A 144 -7.48 1.65 9.02
C MET A 144 -7.86 0.82 10.25
N THR A 145 -7.35 1.18 11.43
CA THR A 145 -7.70 0.51 12.70
C THR A 145 -8.86 1.18 13.43
N ALA A 146 -9.68 0.36 14.10
CA ALA A 146 -10.74 0.81 14.99
C ALA A 146 -10.80 -0.06 16.27
N HIS A 147 -11.17 0.56 17.38
CA HIS A 147 -11.54 -0.08 18.63
C HIS A 147 -13.05 -0.22 18.73
N LEU A 148 -13.53 -1.41 19.14
CA LEU A 148 -14.96 -1.68 19.37
C LEU A 148 -15.48 -1.18 20.73
N ILE A 149 -14.70 -0.34 21.44
CA ILE A 149 -15.10 0.19 22.75
C ILE A 149 -16.38 1.04 22.68
N SER A 150 -16.60 1.72 21.56
CA SER A 150 -17.79 2.54 21.27
C SER A 150 -18.93 1.74 20.62
N GLY A 151 -18.83 0.41 20.59
CA GLY A 151 -19.79 -0.49 19.96
C GLY A 151 -19.66 -0.56 18.43
N PRO A 152 -20.55 -1.31 17.74
CA PRO A 152 -20.44 -1.56 16.30
C PRO A 152 -20.62 -0.30 15.45
N SER A 153 -21.22 0.76 16.00
CA SER A 153 -21.44 2.02 15.27
C SER A 153 -20.16 2.66 14.73
N VAL A 154 -18.99 2.37 15.32
CA VAL A 154 -17.70 2.82 14.78
C VAL A 154 -17.47 2.25 13.37
N LEU A 155 -17.85 1.00 13.13
CA LEU A 155 -17.70 0.34 11.83
C LEU A 155 -18.67 0.96 10.81
N ASP A 156 -19.93 1.17 11.19
CA ASP A 156 -20.94 1.84 10.33
C ASP A 156 -20.51 3.25 9.88
N GLY A 157 -19.67 3.92 10.67
CA GLY A 157 -19.11 5.23 10.35
C GLY A 157 -17.91 5.18 9.40
N MET A 158 -17.21 4.04 9.34
CA MET A 158 -15.97 3.86 8.60
C MET A 158 -16.16 3.14 7.25
N GLU A 159 -17.35 2.59 6.99
CA GLU A 159 -17.80 2.16 5.65
C GLU A 159 -18.05 3.35 4.72
#